data_AF-A0A099VYH0-F1
#
_entry.id   AF-A0A099VYH0-F1
#
_cell.length_a   1.000
_cell.length_b   1.000
_cell.length_c   1.000
_cell.angle_alpha   90.00
_cell.angle_beta   90.00
_cell.angle_gamma   90.00
#
_symmetry.space_group_name_H-M   'P 1'
#
loop_
_entity.id
_entity.type
_entity.pdbx_description
1 polymer ?
#
loop_
_entity_poly.entity_id
_entity_poly.type
_entity_poly.pdbx_seq_one_letter_code
_entity_poly.pdbx_strand_id
1 'polypeptide(L)' 'MLKKWWRHPVILTGSIMFLSALVFLIGYFFHVPYLKETELGWILTTLIGGVLVLGFGFMWYWKDQVNAKKRLRE' A
#
# COMPACT_ATOMS: atom_id res chain seq x y z
N MET A 1 1.04 19.91 -0.38
CA MET A 1 0.29 18.63 -0.44
C MET A 1 1.05 17.44 0.18
N LEU A 2 2.38 17.33 0.03
CA LEU A 2 3.17 16.24 0.63
C LEU A 2 3.03 16.10 2.16
N LYS A 3 2.98 17.21 2.92
CA LYS A 3 2.85 17.19 4.39
C LYS A 3 1.59 16.47 4.92
N LYS A 4 0.53 16.35 4.10
CA LYS A 4 -0.74 15.72 4.50
C LYS A 4 -0.72 14.21 4.29
N TRP A 5 0.07 13.71 3.35
CA TRP A 5 0.26 12.27 3.10
C TRP A 5 1.09 11.59 4.20
N TRP A 6 2.03 12.32 4.82
CA TRP A 6 2.78 11.85 5.98
C TRP A 6 1.95 11.63 7.26
N ARG A 7 0.72 12.16 7.33
CA ARG A 7 -0.17 11.90 8.48
C ARG A 7 -0.70 10.47 8.55
N HIS A 8 -0.64 9.72 7.45
CA HIS A 8 -1.08 8.32 7.41
C HIS A 8 0.06 7.44 6.91
N PRO A 9 1.08 7.16 7.77
CA PRO A 9 2.26 6.37 7.39
C PRO A 9 1.87 5.00 6.83
N VAL A 10 0.75 4.42 7.29
CA VAL A 10 0.20 3.15 6.78
C VAL A 10 -0.16 3.22 5.29
N ILE A 11 -0.78 4.31 4.83
CA ILE A 11 -1.14 4.47 3.41
C ILE A 11 0.11 4.65 2.56
N LEU A 12 1.10 5.39 3.07
CA LEU A 12 2.38 5.59 2.39
C LEU A 12 3.13 4.25 2.23
N THR A 13 3.28 3.50 3.32
CA THR A 13 3.96 2.19 3.31
C THR A 13 3.22 1.21 2.41
N GLY A 14 1.89 1.14 2.49
CA GLY A 14 1.08 0.30 1.61
C GLY A 14 1.26 0.66 0.13
N SER A 15 1.34 1.95 -0.19
CA SER A 15 1.56 2.42 -1.58
C SER A 15 2.93 2.01 -2.11
N ILE A 16 3.97 2.13 -1.27
CA ILE A 16 5.33 1.72 -1.62
C ILE A 16 5.38 0.20 -1.82
N MET A 17 4.81 -0.59 -0.90
CA MET A 17 4.75 -2.04 -1.04
C MET A 17 4.02 -2.47 -2.31
N PHE A 18 2.90 -1.83 -2.62
CA PHE A 18 2.11 -2.13 -3.81
C PHE A 18 2.86 -1.78 -5.10
N LEU A 19 3.52 -0.62 -5.15
CA LEU A 19 4.35 -0.22 -6.30
C LEU A 19 5.54 -1.16 -6.48
N SER A 20 6.22 -1.54 -5.40
CA SER A 20 7.31 -2.52 -5.45
C SER A 20 6.83 -3.86 -5.98
N ALA A 21 5.70 -4.38 -5.49
CA ALA A 21 5.12 -5.63 -5.99
C ALA A 21 4.77 -5.57 -7.48
N LEU A 22 4.23 -4.44 -7.96
CA LEU A 22 3.98 -4.19 -9.38
C LEU A 22 5.27 -4.21 -10.21
N VAL A 23 6.34 -3.56 -9.73
CA VAL A 23 7.65 -3.57 -10.39
C VAL A 23 8.21 -4.98 -10.47
N PHE A 24 8.12 -5.76 -9.39
CA PHE A 24 8.53 -7.17 -9.39
C PHE A 24 7.69 -8.01 -10.35
N LEU A 25 6.37 -7.82 -10.38
CA LEU A 25 5.48 -8.52 -11.30
C LEU A 25 5.80 -8.22 -12.78
N ILE A 26 6.04 -6.94 -13.10
CA ILE A 26 6.44 -6.50 -14.45
C ILE A 26 7.81 -7.08 -14.79
N GLY A 27 8.78 -7.00 -13.88
CA GLY A 27 10.11 -7.57 -14.06
C GLY A 27 10.10 -9.08 -14.31
N TYR A 28 9.22 -9.79 -13.61
CA TYR A 28 8.98 -11.21 -13.81
C TYR A 28 8.39 -11.49 -15.20
N PHE A 29 7.39 -10.70 -15.64
CA PHE A 29 6.77 -10.85 -16.96
C PHE A 29 7.76 -10.59 -18.12
N PHE A 30 8.56 -9.53 -18.03
CA PHE A 30 9.57 -9.17 -19.02
C PHE A 30 10.87 -9.98 -18.92
N HIS A 31 10.92 -11.01 -18.06
CA HIS A 31 12.08 -11.89 -17.88
C HIS A 31 13.39 -11.13 -17.58
N VAL A 32 13.30 -10.03 -16.83
CA VAL A 32 14.47 -9.23 -16.44
C VAL A 32 15.34 -10.09 -15.51
N PRO A 33 16.64 -10.29 -15.79
CA PRO A 33 17.49 -11.25 -15.07
C PRO A 33 17.48 -11.09 -13.54
N TYR A 34 17.52 -9.84 -13.06
CA TYR A 34 17.50 -9.52 -11.63
C TYR A 34 16.17 -9.80 -10.92
N LEU A 35 15.05 -9.76 -11.66
CA LEU A 35 13.70 -9.86 -11.11
C LEU A 35 13.11 -11.26 -11.32
N LYS A 36 13.72 -12.07 -12.19
CA LYS A 36 13.30 -13.44 -12.50
C LYS A 36 13.69 -14.46 -11.42
N GLU A 37 14.73 -14.17 -10.64
CA GLU A 37 15.15 -15.02 -9.51
C GLU A 37 14.25 -14.85 -8.28
N THR A 38 13.39 -13.83 -8.26
CA THR A 38 12.43 -13.64 -7.19
C THR A 38 11.31 -14.67 -7.33
N GLU A 39 11.10 -15.50 -6.30
CA GLU A 39 10.04 -16.51 -6.35
C GLU A 39 8.67 -15.85 -6.54
N LEU A 40 7.85 -16.42 -7.43
CA LEU A 40 6.47 -15.95 -7.65
C LEU A 40 5.68 -15.82 -6.35
N GLY A 41 5.94 -16.71 -5.38
CA GLY A 41 5.35 -16.66 -4.05
C GLY A 41 5.66 -15.35 -3.31
N TRP A 42 6.88 -14.85 -3.39
CA TRP A 42 7.29 -13.57 -2.78
C TRP A 42 6.64 -12.36 -3.43
N ILE A 43 6.47 -12.38 -4.75
CA ILE A 43 5.78 -11.31 -5.49
C ILE A 43 4.31 -11.27 -5.07
N LEU A 44 3.66 -12.44 -5.00
CA LEU A 44 2.25 -12.56 -4.62
C LEU A 44 2.01 -12.14 -3.16
N THR A 45 2.85 -12.56 -2.22
CA THR A 45 2.72 -12.20 -0.80
C THR A 45 2.93 -10.70 -0.59
N THR A 46 3.89 -10.10 -1.30
CA THR A 46 4.13 -8.65 -1.25
C THR A 46 2.96 -7.86 -1.85
N LEU A 47 2.36 -8.36 -2.94
CA LEU A 47 1.18 -7.76 -3.56
C LEU A 47 -0.03 -7.81 -2.61
N ILE A 48 -0.34 -8.98 -2.04
CA ILE A 48 -1.43 -9.18 -1.07
C ILE A 48 -1.20 -8.31 0.16
N GLY A 49 0.03 -8.30 0.69
CA GLY A 49 0.42 -7.46 1.82
C GLY A 49 0.20 -5.97 1.53
N GLY A 50 0.65 -5.48 0.37
CA GLY A 50 0.43 -4.10 -0.05
C GLY A 50 -1.05 -3.73 -0.14
N VAL A 51 -1.87 -4.59 -0.73
CA VAL A 51 -3.34 -4.39 -0.83
C VAL A 51 -4.00 -4.35 0.55
N LEU A 52 -3.63 -5.27 1.45
CA LEU A 52 -4.19 -5.29 2.81
C LEU A 52 -3.80 -4.04 3.59
N VAL A 53 -2.52 -3.65 3.56
CA VAL A 53 -2.03 -2.45 4.26
C VAL A 53 -2.72 -1.19 3.74
N LEU A 54 -2.90 -1.07 2.42
CA LEU A 54 -3.68 0.01 1.83
C LEU A 54 -5.14 -0.02 2.29
N GLY A 55 -5.78 -1.20 2.27
CA GLY A 55 -7.16 -1.39 2.73
C GLY A 55 -7.35 -0.94 4.19
N PHE A 56 -6.47 -1.40 5.09
CA PHE A 56 -6.49 -0.96 6.48
C PHE A 56 -6.19 0.54 6.65
N GLY A 57 -5.24 1.07 5.88
CA GLY A 57 -4.93 2.51 5.87
C GLY A 57 -6.14 3.37 5.46
N PHE A 58 -6.85 2.97 4.41
CA PHE A 58 -8.07 3.65 3.96
C PHE A 58 -9.24 3.51 4.94
N MET A 59 -9.45 2.32 5.51
CA MET A 59 -10.47 2.12 6.55
C MET A 59 -10.21 2.98 7.77
N TRP A 60 -8.96 3.06 8.21
CA TRP A 60 -8.55 3.91 9.33
C TRP A 60 -8.78 5.39 9.03
N TYR A 61 -8.40 5.83 7.83
CA TYR A 61 -8.63 7.21 7.37
C TYR A 61 -10.11 7.57 7.35
N TRP A 62 -10.96 6.65 6.85
CA TRP A 62 -12.40 6.83 6.82
C TRP A 62 -12.99 6.91 8.23
N LYS A 63 -12.56 6.03 9.14
CA LYS A 63 -12.97 6.06 10.55
C LYS A 63 -12.58 7.38 11.22
N ASP A 64 -11.38 7.89 10.96
CA ASP A 64 -10.89 9.15 11.52
C ASP A 64 -11.72 10.35 11.03
N GLN A 65 -12.05 10.38 9.73
CA GLN A 65 -12.96 11.37 9.13
C GLN A 65 -14.36 11.34 9.76
N VAL A 66 -14.93 10.16 9.97
CA VAL A 66 -16.27 10.01 10.60
C VAL A 66 -16.23 10.49 12.05
N ASN A 67 -15.19 10.14 12.81
CA ASN A 67 -15.04 10.58 14.19
C ASN A 67 -14.79 12.09 14.32
N ALA A 68 -14.01 12.68 13.41
CA ALA A 68 -13.81 14.12 13.36
C ALA A 68 -15.12 14.87 13.09
N LYS A 69 -15.98 14.36 12.20
CA LYS A 69 -17.31 14.93 11.96
C LYS A 69 -18.24 14.81 13.18
N LYS A 70 -18.14 13.74 13.96
CA LYS A 70 -18.90 13.60 15.22
C LYS A 70 -18.48 14.61 16.27
N ARG A 71 -17.16 14.84 16.44
CA ARG A 71 -16.62 15.81 17.41
C ARG A 71 -16.97 17.28 17.12
N LEU A 72 -17.29 17.61 15.87
CA LEU A 72 -17.73 18.96 15.48
C LEU A 72 -19.24 19.18 15.66
N ARG A 73 -19.98 18.13 16.02
CA ARG A 73 -21.44 18.15 16.19
C ARG A 73 -21.86 18.16 17.66
N GLU A 74 -20.91 17.96 18.58
CA GLU A 74 -21.02 18.25 20.02
C GLU A 74 -20.50 19.66 20.30
#